data_AF-A0A813DPL9-F1
#
_entry.id   AF-A0A813DPL9-F1
#
_cell.length_a   1.000
_cell.length_b   1.000
_cell.length_c   1.000
_cell.angle_alpha   90.00
_cell.angle_beta   90.00
_cell.angle_gamma   90.00
#
_symmetry.space_group_name_H-M   'P 1'
#
loop_
_entity.id
_entity.type
_entity.pdbx_description
1 polymer ?
#
loop_
_entity_poly.entity_id
_entity_poly.type
_entity_poly.pdbx_seq_one_letter_code
_entity_poly.pdbx_strand_id
1 'polypeptide(L)'
;RLGGADRLRKRGDFLAVPEGDPLEGQVLHVPLEPGDLVLWDSRLAHGSTPAAGLEVGGAVSEAPPELLRAAIPVCMVPRSFADDHLRLAKWRAEAFAKGVTTKHTPHRQRMQGEAAGADFVPPLLTPAMRRVF
;
A
#
# COMPACT_ATOMS: atom_id res chain seq x y z
N ARG A 1 -7.71 -26.54 17.36
CA ARG A 1 -7.32 -25.12 17.17
C ARG A 1 -5.87 -25.08 16.65
N LEU A 2 -5.69 -25.09 15.33
CA LEU A 2 -4.48 -24.69 14.58
C LEU A 2 -5.01 -24.48 13.15
N GLY A 3 -5.19 -23.24 12.67
CA GLY A 3 -5.89 -23.05 11.38
C GLY A 3 -5.77 -21.69 10.69
N GLY A 4 -5.10 -20.71 11.31
CA GLY A 4 -4.90 -19.38 10.70
C GLY A 4 -3.60 -19.25 9.89
N ALA A 5 -2.48 -19.68 10.46
CA ALA A 5 -1.15 -19.47 9.87
C ALA A 5 -0.93 -20.24 8.55
N ASP A 6 -1.52 -21.42 8.42
CA ASP A 6 -1.30 -22.30 7.25
C ASP A 6 -2.00 -21.81 5.97
N ARG A 7 -3.00 -20.92 6.10
CA ARG A 7 -3.65 -20.26 4.95
C ARG A 7 -2.81 -19.12 4.36
N LEU A 8 -1.99 -18.45 5.17
CA LEU A 8 -1.14 -17.33 4.73
C LEU A 8 0.08 -17.79 3.92
N ARG A 9 0.58 -19.01 4.17
CA ARG A 9 1.74 -19.60 3.47
C ARG A 9 1.52 -19.84 1.97
N LYS A 10 0.28 -19.89 1.48
CA LYS A 10 -0.03 -20.42 0.15
C LYS A 10 0.30 -19.53 -1.06
N ARG A 11 0.83 -18.32 -0.88
CA ARG A 11 1.14 -17.41 -2.02
C ARG A 11 2.55 -16.85 -2.11
N GLY A 12 3.41 -17.05 -1.11
CA GLY A 12 4.78 -16.53 -1.13
C GLY A 12 4.91 -15.00 -1.05
N ASP A 13 3.78 -14.28 -0.92
CA ASP A 13 3.75 -12.81 -0.83
C ASP A 13 4.17 -12.29 0.56
N PHE A 14 4.23 -13.16 1.56
CA PHE A 14 4.55 -12.80 2.94
C PHE A 14 5.45 -13.86 3.59
N LEU A 15 6.41 -13.40 4.39
CA LEU A 15 7.25 -14.23 5.25
C LEU A 15 6.82 -14.02 6.70
N ALA A 16 6.36 -15.07 7.36
CA ALA A 16 6.20 -15.04 8.82
C ALA A 16 7.58 -15.16 9.45
N VAL A 17 7.96 -14.17 10.25
CA VAL A 17 9.17 -14.23 11.07
C VAL A 17 8.88 -15.20 12.23
N PRO A 18 9.67 -16.28 12.41
CA PRO A 18 9.46 -17.22 13.50
C PRO A 18 9.76 -16.56 14.86
N GLU A 19 9.15 -17.09 15.92
CA GLU A 19 9.48 -16.69 17.29
C GLU A 19 10.96 -16.97 17.59
N GLY A 20 11.66 -15.98 18.17
CA GLY A 20 13.09 -16.08 18.44
C GLY A 20 13.98 -15.87 17.21
N ASP A 21 13.44 -15.36 16.10
CA ASP A 21 14.25 -14.92 14.97
C ASP A 21 15.28 -13.88 15.46
N PRO A 22 16.56 -13.96 15.05
CA PRO A 22 17.56 -12.99 15.46
C PRO A 22 17.17 -11.53 15.15
N LEU A 23 16.34 -11.29 14.14
CA LEU A 23 15.86 -9.96 13.76
C LEU A 23 14.74 -9.44 14.68
N GLU A 24 14.17 -10.29 15.54
CA GLU A 24 13.15 -9.89 16.51
C GLU A 24 13.72 -8.84 17.48
N GLY A 25 13.03 -7.71 17.62
CA GLY A 25 13.50 -6.57 18.42
C GLY A 25 14.62 -5.74 17.77
N GLN A 26 15.17 -6.14 16.62
CA GLN A 26 16.17 -5.37 15.87
C GLN A 26 15.55 -4.38 14.86
N VAL A 27 14.28 -4.01 15.06
CA VAL A 27 13.56 -3.11 14.16
C VAL A 27 14.15 -1.70 14.26
N LEU A 28 14.68 -1.21 13.14
CA LEU A 28 15.06 0.19 13.00
C LEU A 28 13.83 1.00 12.64
N HIS A 29 13.34 1.80 13.60
CA HIS A 29 12.28 2.76 13.34
C HIS A 29 12.85 3.98 12.62
N VAL A 30 12.26 4.31 11.48
CA VAL A 30 12.57 5.56 10.77
C VAL A 30 11.65 6.65 11.32
N PRO A 31 12.17 7.69 11.99
CA PRO A 31 11.37 8.84 12.39
C PRO A 31 10.93 9.59 11.13
N LEU A 32 9.63 9.85 11.01
CA LEU A 32 9.05 10.54 9.85
C LEU A 32 8.06 11.62 10.29
N GLU A 33 8.11 12.73 9.58
CA GLU A 33 7.14 13.82 9.66
C GLU A 33 6.18 13.80 8.45
N PRO A 34 5.00 14.43 8.56
CA PRO A 34 4.08 14.55 7.43
C PRO A 34 4.75 15.18 6.21
N GLY A 35 4.80 14.44 5.10
CA GLY A 35 5.43 14.86 3.85
C GLY A 35 6.76 14.19 3.56
N ASP A 36 7.37 13.49 4.53
CA ASP A 36 8.59 12.73 4.31
C ASP A 36 8.37 11.55 3.34
N LEU A 37 9.39 11.28 2.54
CA LEU A 37 9.44 10.15 1.62
C LEU A 37 10.53 9.17 2.06
N VAL A 38 10.13 7.96 2.42
CA VAL A 38 11.05 6.84 2.66
C VAL A 38 11.11 5.93 1.44
N LEU A 39 12.33 5.63 1.02
CA LEU A 39 12.63 4.69 -0.05
C LEU A 39 13.46 3.54 0.49
N TRP A 40 13.15 2.34 0.02
CA TRP A 40 13.94 1.16 0.33
C TRP A 40 14.16 0.31 -0.92
N ASP A 41 15.25 -0.45 -0.91
CA ASP A 41 15.52 -1.48 -1.90
C ASP A 41 14.49 -2.61 -1.75
N SER A 42 14.00 -3.18 -2.86
CA SER A 42 12.96 -4.21 -2.83
C SER A 42 13.36 -5.50 -2.10
N ARG A 43 14.65 -5.70 -1.82
CA ARG A 43 15.18 -6.84 -1.04
C ARG A 43 15.23 -6.55 0.46
N LEU A 44 15.00 -5.30 0.89
CA LEU A 44 14.98 -4.95 2.30
C LEU A 44 13.73 -5.52 2.96
N ALA A 45 13.91 -6.33 4.01
CA ALA A 45 12.82 -6.73 4.88
C ALA A 45 12.28 -5.48 5.60
N HIS A 46 10.99 -5.23 5.44
CA HIS A 46 10.32 -4.07 6.01
C HIS A 46 8.89 -4.43 6.40
N GLY A 47 8.31 -3.64 7.29
CA GLY A 47 6.95 -3.82 7.76
C GLY A 47 6.48 -2.64 8.59
N SER A 48 5.19 -2.67 8.94
CA SER A 48 4.58 -1.67 9.81
C SER A 48 4.33 -2.28 11.18
N THR A 49 4.77 -1.61 12.24
CA THR A 49 4.35 -1.96 13.60
C THR A 49 2.92 -1.48 13.83
N PRO A 50 2.07 -2.27 14.51
CA PRO A 50 0.76 -1.81 14.97
C PRO A 50 0.85 -0.50 15.75
N ALA A 51 -0.25 0.25 15.79
CA ALA A 51 -0.36 1.41 16.65
C ALA A 51 -0.34 0.97 18.13
N ALA A 52 0.38 1.73 18.96
CA ALA A 52 0.40 1.50 20.39
C ALA A 52 -1.00 1.77 20.99
N GLY A 53 -1.40 1.01 22.02
CA GLY A 53 -2.67 1.20 22.73
C GLY A 53 -3.89 0.50 22.12
N LEU A 54 -3.74 -0.21 21.00
CA LEU A 54 -4.76 -1.14 20.49
C LEU A 54 -4.53 -2.52 21.12
N GLU A 55 -5.02 -2.72 22.34
CA GLU A 55 -5.13 -4.05 22.93
C GLU A 55 -6.03 -4.92 22.05
N VAL A 56 -5.54 -6.10 21.63
CA VAL A 56 -6.33 -7.06 20.85
C VAL A 56 -7.50 -7.54 21.71
N GLY A 57 -8.71 -7.01 21.44
CA GLY A 57 -9.92 -7.32 22.21
C GLY A 57 -10.36 -6.24 23.22
N GLY A 58 -9.70 -5.06 23.21
CA GLY A 58 -10.18 -3.90 23.98
C GLY A 58 -11.54 -3.39 23.48
N ALA A 59 -12.36 -2.88 24.39
CA ALA A 59 -13.64 -2.26 24.04
C ALA A 59 -13.41 -1.12 23.04
N VAL A 60 -14.17 -1.13 21.94
CA VAL A 60 -14.14 -0.04 20.95
C VAL A 60 -14.68 1.21 21.63
N SER A 61 -13.83 2.22 21.81
CA SER A 61 -14.27 3.53 22.33
C SER A 61 -15.34 4.12 21.42
N GLU A 62 -16.37 4.74 22.00
CA GLU A 62 -17.38 5.50 21.22
C GLU A 62 -16.84 6.82 20.66
N ALA A 63 -15.65 7.25 21.10
CA ALA A 63 -14.98 8.40 20.52
C ALA A 63 -14.51 8.06 19.09
N PRO A 64 -14.59 9.02 18.13
CA PRO A 64 -14.07 8.82 16.80
C PRO A 64 -12.60 8.38 16.86
N PRO A 65 -12.19 7.34 16.12
CA PRO A 65 -10.80 6.92 16.13
C PRO A 65 -9.92 8.05 15.60
N GLU A 66 -8.89 8.41 16.36
CA GLU A 66 -7.86 9.34 15.89
C GLU A 66 -6.97 8.64 14.87
N LEU A 67 -6.77 9.27 13.70
CA LEU A 67 -5.88 8.72 12.67
C LEU A 67 -4.43 8.89 13.12
N LEU A 68 -3.87 7.83 13.69
CA LEU A 68 -2.52 7.87 14.25
C LEU A 68 -1.43 8.00 13.18
N ARG A 69 -1.59 7.31 12.04
CA ARG A 69 -0.61 7.26 10.95
C ARG A 69 -1.29 7.00 9.62
N ALA A 70 -0.89 7.74 8.58
CA ALA A 70 -1.24 7.45 7.19
C ALA A 70 0.03 7.37 6.35
N ALA A 71 0.14 6.32 5.54
CA ALA A 71 1.22 6.15 4.57
C ALA A 71 0.60 5.87 3.21
N ILE A 72 1.13 6.51 2.17
CA ILE A 72 0.69 6.30 0.79
C ILE A 72 1.80 5.54 0.06
N PRO A 73 1.61 4.25 -0.27
CA PRO A 73 2.63 3.51 -0.99
C PRO A 73 2.75 4.04 -2.42
N VAL A 74 3.96 4.48 -2.78
CA VAL A 74 4.29 4.91 -4.14
C VAL A 74 5.18 3.85 -4.78
N CYS A 75 4.66 3.17 -5.81
CA CYS A 75 5.46 2.19 -6.54
C CYS A 75 6.37 2.90 -7.56
N MET A 76 7.68 2.66 -7.48
CA MET A 76 8.66 3.13 -8.46
C MET A 76 8.90 2.06 -9.53
N VAL A 77 8.94 2.47 -10.79
CA VAL A 77 9.19 1.60 -11.94
C VAL A 77 10.37 2.15 -12.73
N PRO A 78 11.44 1.38 -12.95
CA PRO A 78 12.50 1.76 -13.87
C PRO A 78 11.92 2.04 -15.25
N ARG A 79 12.35 3.12 -15.91
CA ARG A 79 11.85 3.48 -17.25
C ARG A 79 12.00 2.33 -18.26
N SER A 80 13.06 1.53 -18.15
CA SER A 80 13.30 0.34 -18.99
C SER A 80 12.25 -0.76 -18.86
N PHE A 81 11.42 -0.74 -17.81
CA PHE A 81 10.32 -1.70 -17.62
C PHE A 81 8.97 -1.11 -18.05
N ALA A 82 8.95 0.17 -18.44
CA ALA A 82 7.79 0.88 -18.94
C ALA A 82 8.03 1.27 -20.41
N ASP A 83 8.18 0.25 -21.27
CA ASP A 83 8.51 0.38 -22.70
C ASP A 83 7.63 1.41 -23.41
N ASP A 84 6.36 1.51 -23.03
CA ASP A 84 5.43 2.56 -23.45
C ASP A 84 4.86 3.32 -22.24
N HIS A 85 5.74 4.02 -21.53
CA HIS A 85 5.40 4.80 -20.33
C HIS A 85 4.29 5.84 -20.56
N LEU A 86 4.18 6.43 -21.76
CA LEU A 86 3.13 7.40 -22.09
C LEU A 86 1.76 6.73 -22.18
N ARG A 87 1.66 5.61 -22.91
CA ARG A 87 0.44 4.82 -22.96
C ARG A 87 0.05 4.28 -21.59
N LEU A 88 1.04 3.87 -20.78
CA LEU A 88 0.81 3.39 -19.43
C LEU A 88 0.25 4.50 -18.52
N ALA A 89 0.83 5.71 -18.57
CA ALA A 89 0.34 6.87 -17.83
C ALA A 89 -1.10 7.22 -18.22
N LYS A 90 -1.39 7.30 -19.53
CA LYS A 90 -2.74 7.56 -20.05
C LYS A 90 -3.74 6.51 -19.56
N TRP A 91 -3.41 5.23 -19.66
CA TRP A 91 -4.28 4.15 -19.19
C TRP A 91 -4.55 4.23 -17.68
N ARG A 92 -3.56 4.60 -16.86
CA ARG A 92 -3.75 4.78 -15.41
C ARG A 92 -4.64 5.98 -15.08
N ALA A 93 -4.52 7.09 -15.82
CA ALA A 93 -5.41 8.23 -15.67
C ALA A 93 -6.87 7.87 -16.02
N GLU A 94 -7.08 7.11 -17.09
CA GLU A 94 -8.41 6.60 -17.46
C GLU A 94 -8.98 5.62 -16.43
N ALA A 95 -8.14 4.72 -15.89
CA ALA A 95 -8.56 3.80 -14.83
C ALA A 95 -8.98 4.55 -13.57
N PHE A 96 -8.23 5.58 -13.18
CA PHE A 96 -8.57 6.47 -12.07
C PHE A 96 -9.90 7.19 -12.29
N ALA A 97 -10.11 7.78 -13.48
CA ALA A 97 -11.35 8.48 -13.81
C ALA A 97 -12.58 7.56 -13.77
N LYS A 98 -12.40 6.26 -14.03
CA LYS A 98 -13.43 5.22 -13.98
C LYS A 98 -13.56 4.54 -12.61
N GLY A 99 -12.74 4.91 -11.63
CA GLY A 99 -12.74 4.29 -10.31
C GLY A 99 -12.25 2.84 -10.31
N VAL A 100 -11.51 2.41 -11.33
CA VAL A 100 -11.05 1.03 -11.49
C VAL A 100 -9.78 0.79 -10.68
N THR A 101 -9.74 -0.33 -9.96
CA THR A 101 -8.56 -0.75 -9.20
C THR A 101 -7.56 -1.52 -10.08
N THR A 102 -6.27 -1.26 -9.89
CA THR A 102 -5.18 -1.89 -10.66
C THR A 102 -4.35 -2.81 -9.77
N LYS A 103 -3.65 -3.79 -10.37
CA LYS A 103 -2.73 -4.68 -9.64
C LYS A 103 -1.49 -3.91 -9.15
N HIS A 104 -0.77 -4.48 -8.18
CA HIS A 104 0.52 -4.01 -7.66
C HIS A 104 1.69 -4.12 -8.67
N THR A 105 1.43 -4.35 -9.95
CA THR A 105 2.43 -4.39 -11.03
C THR A 105 2.29 -3.14 -11.89
N PRO A 106 2.79 -1.98 -11.42
CA PRO A 106 2.55 -0.67 -12.04
C PRO A 106 2.98 -0.57 -13.50
N HIS A 107 3.93 -1.39 -13.93
CA HIS A 107 4.45 -1.47 -15.30
C HIS A 107 3.54 -2.26 -16.27
N ARG A 108 2.44 -2.85 -15.79
CA ARG A 108 1.52 -3.67 -16.60
C ARG A 108 0.10 -3.12 -16.52
N GLN A 109 -0.62 -3.18 -17.65
CA GLN A 109 -2.05 -2.85 -17.69
C GLN A 109 -2.87 -4.02 -17.13
N ARG A 110 -3.05 -4.06 -15.81
CA ARG A 110 -3.77 -5.15 -15.11
C ARG A 110 -4.78 -4.59 -14.10
N MET A 111 -6.03 -5.00 -14.25
CA MET A 111 -7.11 -4.66 -13.32
C MET A 111 -7.18 -5.67 -12.15
N GLN A 112 -7.51 -5.20 -10.95
CA GLN A 112 -7.61 -6.03 -9.74
C GLN A 112 -9.06 -6.46 -9.44
N GLY A 113 -10.05 -5.58 -9.59
CA GLY A 113 -11.45 -5.86 -9.25
C GLY A 113 -12.41 -4.72 -9.60
N GLU A 114 -13.68 -4.86 -9.20
CA GLU A 114 -14.77 -3.92 -9.50
C GLU A 114 -14.43 -2.49 -9.10
N ALA A 115 -14.94 -1.56 -9.91
CA ALA A 115 -14.79 -0.13 -9.73
C ALA A 115 -15.30 0.32 -8.35
N ALA A 116 -14.99 1.55 -7.94
CA ALA A 116 -15.38 2.18 -6.68
C ALA A 116 -16.91 2.37 -6.47
N GLY A 117 -17.74 1.44 -6.94
CA GLY A 117 -19.19 1.49 -6.96
C GLY A 117 -19.74 2.13 -8.24
N ALA A 118 -21.03 1.92 -8.49
CA ALA A 118 -21.75 2.60 -9.58
C ALA A 118 -21.82 4.12 -9.37
N ASP A 119 -21.75 4.56 -8.12
CA ASP A 119 -21.83 5.98 -7.71
C ASP A 119 -20.44 6.64 -7.57
N PHE A 120 -19.40 6.03 -8.14
CA PHE A 120 -18.07 6.63 -8.09
C PHE A 120 -18.03 7.96 -8.83
N VAL A 121 -17.62 9.00 -8.10
CA VAL A 121 -17.26 10.30 -8.67
C VAL A 121 -15.76 10.51 -8.46
N PRO A 122 -14.96 10.68 -9.53
CA PRO A 122 -13.54 10.95 -9.38
C PRO A 122 -13.34 12.25 -8.61
N PRO A 123 -12.39 12.31 -7.65
CA PRO A 123 -12.17 13.50 -6.86
C PRO A 123 -11.67 14.65 -7.75
N LEU A 124 -12.00 15.88 -7.35
CA LEU A 124 -11.55 17.07 -8.04
C LEU A 124 -10.04 17.21 -7.89
N LEU A 125 -9.32 17.02 -9.01
CA LEU A 125 -7.87 17.19 -9.05
C LEU A 125 -7.49 18.67 -9.09
N THR A 126 -6.55 19.05 -8.23
CA THR A 126 -5.93 20.39 -8.24
C THR A 126 -5.16 20.62 -9.55
N PRO A 127 -4.89 21.88 -9.94
CA PRO A 127 -4.08 22.17 -11.12
C PRO A 127 -2.70 21.49 -11.09
N ALA A 128 -2.08 21.38 -9.91
CA ALA A 128 -0.80 20.68 -9.75
C ALA A 128 -0.91 19.18 -10.07
N MET A 129 -1.98 18.52 -9.62
CA MET A 129 -2.24 17.11 -9.90
C MET A 129 -2.52 16.83 -11.38
N ARG A 130 -3.08 17.79 -12.11
CA ARG A 130 -3.40 17.64 -13.55
C ARG A 130 -2.17 17.73 -14.47
N ARG A 131 -1.10 18.41 -14.06
CA ARG A 131 0.12 18.57 -14.88
C ARG A 131 0.92 17.28 -15.06
N VAL A 132 0.60 16.25 -14.28
CA VAL A 132 1.31 14.96 -14.26
C VAL A 132 0.76 13.99 -15.33
N PHE A 133 -0.33 14.36 -16.03
CA PHE A 133 -1.02 13.53 -17.02
C PHE A 133 -1.09 14.20 -18.40
#